data_AF-A0A5K7YYG7-F1
#
_entry.id   AF-A0A5K7YYG7-F1
#
_cell.length_a   1.000
_cell.length_b   1.000
_cell.length_c   1.000
_cell.angle_alpha   90.00
_cell.angle_beta   90.00
_cell.angle_gamma   90.00
#
_symmetry.space_group_name_H-M   'P 1'
#
loop_
_entity.id
_entity.type
_entity.pdbx_description
1 polymer ?
#
loop_
_entity_poly.entity_id
_entity_poly.type
_entity_poly.pdbx_seq_one_letter_code
_entity_poly.pdbx_strand_id
1 'polypeptide(L)' 'MYSPKIKEDLIPILYKLAKQEQKPMTELVDEMLRAEISKRNGQAETSNDESPSKKVKKTAHDRRT' A
#
# COMPACT_ATOMS: atom_id res chain seq x y z
N MET A 1 -5.66 -15.62 14.55
CA MET A 1 -6.54 -14.42 14.63
C MET A 1 -7.45 -14.42 13.41
N TYR A 2 -8.74 -14.12 13.58
CA TYR A 2 -9.64 -13.90 12.44
C TYR A 2 -9.25 -12.59 11.77
N SER A 3 -8.86 -12.65 10.50
CA SER A 3 -8.65 -11.43 9.71
C SER A 3 -10.01 -10.91 9.25
N PRO A 4 -10.35 -9.63 9.48
CA PRO A 4 -11.59 -9.08 8.98
C PRO A 4 -11.60 -9.14 7.45
N LYS A 5 -12.72 -9.62 6.89
CA LYS A 5 -12.93 -9.63 5.44
C LYS A 5 -13.57 -8.32 5.00
N ILE A 6 -13.11 -7.78 3.88
CA ILE A 6 -13.79 -6.69 3.18
C ILE A 6 -15.08 -7.26 2.58
N LYS A 7 -16.18 -6.52 2.68
CA LYS A 7 -17.45 -6.94 2.05
C LYS A 7 -17.31 -6.91 0.52
N GLU A 8 -17.89 -7.90 -0.16
CA GLU A 8 -17.71 -8.10 -1.60
C GLU A 8 -18.26 -6.96 -2.47
N ASP A 9 -19.32 -6.29 -2.00
CA ASP A 9 -19.91 -5.11 -2.62
C ASP A 9 -18.97 -3.90 -2.66
N LEU A 10 -17.99 -3.83 -1.76
CA LEU A 10 -16.99 -2.77 -1.72
C LEU A 10 -15.82 -3.01 -2.69
N ILE A 11 -15.57 -4.26 -3.10
CA ILE A 11 -14.41 -4.61 -3.93
C ILE A 11 -14.39 -3.83 -5.27
N PRO A 12 -15.50 -3.71 -6.03
CA PRO A 12 -15.51 -2.95 -7.28
C PRO A 12 -15.26 -1.45 -7.07
N ILE A 13 -15.69 -0.90 -5.93
CA ILE A 13 -15.52 0.51 -5.58
C ILE A 13 -14.05 0.79 -5.27
N LEU A 14 -13.45 -0.03 -4.40
CA LEU A 14 -12.05 0.06 -4.02
C LEU A 14 -11.12 -0.13 -5.23
N TYR A 15 -11.46 -1.04 -6.13
CA TYR A 15 -10.70 -1.25 -7.35
C TYR A 15 -10.72 -0.03 -8.28
N LYS A 16 -11.88 0.62 -8.44
CA LYS A 16 -12.01 1.85 -9.23
C LYS A 16 -11.17 2.99 -8.66
N LEU A 17 -11.21 3.18 -7.34
CA LEU A 17 -10.43 4.20 -6.64
C LEU A 17 -8.93 3.94 -6.80
N ALA A 18 -8.49 2.70 -6.58
CA ALA A 18 -7.09 2.31 -6.70
C ALA A 18 -6.54 2.55 -8.12
N LYS A 19 -7.37 2.29 -9.14
CA LYS A 19 -7.03 2.57 -10.54
C LYS A 19 -6.92 4.07 -10.82
N GLN A 20 -7.79 4.90 -10.25
CA GLN A 20 -7.73 6.37 -10.39
C GLN A 20 -6.44 6.92 -9.76
N GLU A 21 -6.02 6.36 -8.63
CA GLU A 21 -4.81 6.74 -7.90
C GLU A 21 -3.53 6.03 -8.41
N GLN A 22 -3.65 5.18 -9.43
CA GLN A 22 -2.54 4.44 -10.04
C GLN A 22 -1.72 3.59 -9.05
N LYS A 23 -2.37 3.01 -8.04
CA LYS A 23 -1.73 2.15 -7.03
C LYS A 23 -2.48 0.84 -6.79
N PRO A 24 -1.84 -0.20 -6.23
CA PRO A 24 -2.52 -1.44 -5.84
C PRO A 24 -3.67 -1.17 -4.86
N MET A 25 -4.80 -1.87 -5.04
CA MET A 25 -5.96 -1.75 -4.15
C MET A 25 -5.64 -2.04 -2.69
N THR A 26 -4.69 -2.94 -2.42
CA THR A 26 -4.23 -3.25 -1.06
C THR A 26 -3.52 -2.08 -0.40
N GLU A 27 -2.73 -1.32 -1.16
CA GLU A 27 -2.00 -0.14 -0.67
C GLU A 27 -2.97 1.00 -0.36
N LEU A 28 -3.94 1.24 -1.26
CA LEU A 28 -5.06 2.15 -1.01
C LEU A 28 -5.80 1.81 0.30
N VAL A 29 -6.17 0.54 0.48
CA VAL A 29 -6.91 0.11 1.68
C VAL A 29 -6.06 0.29 2.93
N ASP A 30 -4.78 -0.06 2.89
CA ASP A 30 -3.88 0.10 4.04
C ASP A 30 -3.74 1.57 4.45
N GLU A 31 -3.53 2.47 3.48
CA GLU A 31 -3.47 3.92 3.72
C GLU A 31 -4.77 4.46 4.33
N MET A 32 -5.92 4.10 3.75
CA MET A 32 -7.24 4.52 4.25
C MET A 32 -7.48 4.06 5.69
N LEU A 33 -7.12 2.81 5.99
CA LEU A 33 -7.26 2.25 7.34
C LEU A 33 -6.33 2.95 8.33
N ARG A 34 -5.06 3.16 7.99
CA ARG A 34 -4.10 3.88 8.85
C ARG A 34 -4.56 5.30 9.14
N ALA A 35 -4.98 6.05 8.11
CA ALA A 35 -5.45 7.41 8.27
C ALA A 35 -6.67 7.50 9.21
N GLU A 36 -7.66 6.62 9.02
CA GLU A 36 -8.87 6.60 9.86
C GLU A 36 -8.58 6.14 11.29
N ILE A 37 -7.69 5.16 11.50
CA ILE A 37 -7.26 4.73 12.83
C ILE A 37 -6.55 5.87 13.56
N SER A 38 -5.59 6.54 12.92
CA SER A 38 -4.87 7.68 13.51
C SER A 38 -5.81 8.81 13.90
N LYS A 39 -6.77 9.13 13.01
CA LYS A 39 -7.82 10.13 13.27
C LYS A 39 -8.66 9.78 14.50
N ARG A 40 -9.05 8.52 14.67
CA ARG A 40 -9.85 8.06 15.82
C ARG A 40 -9.05 8.02 17.12
N ASN A 41 -7.77 7.70 17.05
CA ASN A 41 -6.91 7.58 18.22
C ASN A 41 -6.37 8.95 18.70
N GLY A 42 -6.72 10.06 18.05
CA GLY A 42 -6.23 11.39 18.40
C GLY A 42 -4.72 11.56 18.19
N GLN A 43 -4.09 10.65 17.45
CA GLN A 43 -2.68 10.72 17.12
C GLN A 43 -2.54 11.48 15.81
N ALA A 44 -2.35 12.79 15.93
CA ALA A 44 -1.78 13.58 14.85
C ALA A 44 -0.32 13.14 14.66
N GLU A 45 0.00 12.65 13.47
CA GLU A 45 1.36 12.49 12.93
C GLU A 45 2.32 11.54 13.67
N THR A 46 2.47 10.32 13.15
CA THR A 46 3.82 9.77 12.93
C THR A 46 3.88 9.19 11.52
N SER A 47 4.27 10.03 10.58
CA SER A 47 4.85 9.64 9.31
C SER A 47 6.01 8.68 9.56
N ASN A 48 5.79 7.38 9.34
CA ASN A 48 6.88 6.45 9.04
C ASN A 48 6.69 6.00 7.60
N ASP A 49 7.31 6.78 6.72
CA ASP A 49 7.81 6.31 5.44
C ASP A 49 8.81 5.18 5.74
N GLU A 50 8.31 3.96 5.74
CA GLU A 50 9.16 2.81 5.47
C GLU A 50 8.47 1.96 4.40
N SER A 51 8.37 2.56 3.22
CA SER A 51 8.34 1.77 2.00
C SER A 51 9.72 1.11 1.87
N PRO A 52 9.85 -0.23 1.94
CA PRO A 52 11.10 -0.86 1.57
C PRO A 52 11.30 -0.67 0.07
N SER A 53 12.03 0.40 -0.25
CA SER A 53 12.73 0.59 -1.52
C SER A 53 13.62 -0.63 -1.76
N LYS A 54 13.10 -1.69 -2.38
CA LYS A 54 13.93 -2.66 -3.08
C LYS A 54 14.48 -2.02 -4.35
N LYS A 55 15.46 -1.12 -4.17
CA LYS A 55 16.54 -0.93 -5.14
C LYS A 55 17.33 -2.25 -5.17
N VAL A 56 17.13 -3.05 -6.21
CA VAL A 56 18.19 -3.96 -6.66
C VAL A 56 18.84 -3.31 -7.88
N LYS A 57 19.92 -2.56 -7.65
CA LYS A 57 20.78 -2.06 -8.74
C LYS A 57 21.73 -3.19 -9.17
N LYS A 58 21.57 -3.59 -10.44
CA LYS A 58 22.57 -4.03 -11.43
C LYS A 58 23.93 -4.56 -10.93
N THR A 59 24.27 -5.77 -11.34
CA THR A 59 25.65 -6.13 -11.69
C THR A 59 25.70 -6.60 -13.14
N ALA A 60 26.32 -5.78 -13.99
CA ALA A 60 26.80 -6.20 -15.29
C ALA A 60 28.00 -7.13 -15.08
N HIS A 61 28.05 -8.25 -15.81
CA HIS A 61 29.32 -8.85 -16.16
C HIS A 61 29.36 -9.09 -17.66
N ASP A 62 30.16 -8.25 -18.29
CA ASP A 62 30.71 -8.33 -19.63
C ASP A 62 31.69 -9.53 -19.74
N ARG A 63 31.95 -9.97 -20.99
CA ARG A 63 32.94 -10.94 -21.50
C ARG A 63 32.46 -12.40 -21.53
N ARG A 64 32.66 -13.16 -22.61
CA ARG A 64 33.60 -13.02 -23.74
C ARG A 64 33.22 -14.02 -24.84
N THR A 65 33.50 -13.62 -26.09
CA THR A 65 33.98 -14.40 -27.25
C THR A 65 33.40 -15.79 -27.50
#